data_AF-A0A354WQ53-F1
#
_entry.id   AF-A0A354WQ53-F1
#
_cell.length_a   1.000
_cell.length_b   1.000
_cell.length_c   1.000
_cell.angle_alpha   90.00
_cell.angle_beta   90.00
_cell.angle_gamma   90.00
#
_symmetry.space_group_name_H-M   'P 1'
#
loop_
_entity.id
_entity.type
_entity.pdbx_description
1 polymer ?
#
loop_
_entity_poly.entity_id
_entity_poly.type
_entity_poly.pdbx_seq_one_letter_code
_entity_poly.pdbx_strand_id
1 'polypeptide(L)'
;MTERNYFMFINRVGAQFQCEGVTYTIGGKVCANDASDYEGLYGTITEIRDSDDRETENDTPDIDCSFMPPVLADDIEAIESRFSQLYRREMHLEDIGLDIVIMAPDMLKVLEPIPSWQKLTIYIVREEWAFGGDYGEDFSLITTPDMAKYILTELVTEQLESGYASEWPDRPDWGVECTPQSYECGLHDSYCENHYKVCIEQQELPIDDAAVRSLLDNQLRRYFAEQIEGWDGLEGLTEQQITDMIAAPNVPQHIRRQLEQDGFLMDSFWESVSKASSDLVRQYKEKLV
;
A
#
# COMPACT_ATOMS: atom_id res chain seq x y z
N MET A 1 -14.65 -42.48 22.61
CA MET A 1 -14.87 -41.79 21.32
C MET A 1 -16.13 -40.97 21.48
N THR A 2 -15.97 -39.66 21.58
CA THR A 2 -17.04 -38.68 21.40
C THR A 2 -16.37 -37.56 20.65
N GLU A 3 -16.30 -37.69 19.33
CA GLU A 3 -16.06 -36.55 18.44
C GLU A 3 -17.23 -35.59 18.69
N ARG A 4 -16.91 -34.40 19.21
CA ARG A 4 -17.85 -33.29 19.10
C ARG A 4 -17.74 -32.84 17.64
N ASN A 5 -18.75 -33.15 16.83
CA ASN A 5 -19.01 -32.38 15.61
C ASN A 5 -19.27 -30.95 16.08
N TYR A 6 -18.28 -30.08 15.95
CA TYR A 6 -18.46 -28.66 16.20
C TYR A 6 -19.12 -28.10 14.94
N PHE A 7 -20.45 -27.99 14.98
CA PHE A 7 -21.22 -27.09 14.12
C PHE A 7 -20.63 -25.69 14.28
N MET A 8 -20.17 -25.08 13.19
CA MET A 8 -19.54 -23.75 13.22
C MET A 8 -20.15 -22.86 12.15
N PHE A 9 -21.01 -21.97 12.62
CA PHE A 9 -21.65 -20.93 11.85
C PHE A 9 -21.26 -19.56 12.43
N ILE A 10 -20.75 -18.68 11.58
CA ILE A 10 -20.16 -17.39 11.98
C ILE A 10 -20.73 -16.29 11.10
N ASN A 11 -21.50 -15.37 11.67
CA ASN A 11 -22.09 -14.25 10.93
C ASN A 11 -22.03 -12.91 11.69
N ARG A 12 -21.26 -12.86 12.79
CA ARG A 12 -21.10 -11.65 13.60
C ARG A 12 -19.94 -10.84 13.07
N VAL A 13 -20.18 -9.60 12.64
CA VAL A 13 -19.13 -8.64 12.21
C VAL A 13 -17.97 -8.60 13.21
N GLY A 14 -16.75 -8.72 12.69
CA GLY A 14 -15.51 -8.77 13.46
C GLY A 14 -15.18 -10.14 14.08
N ALA A 15 -16.06 -11.14 13.97
CA ALA A 15 -15.70 -12.51 14.31
C ALA A 15 -14.66 -13.05 13.32
N GLN A 16 -13.69 -13.79 13.85
CA GLN A 16 -12.55 -14.31 13.10
C GLN A 16 -12.61 -15.83 13.00
N PHE A 17 -12.15 -16.34 11.87
CA PHE A 17 -12.02 -17.75 11.56
C PHE A 17 -10.64 -17.99 10.94
N GLN A 18 -9.91 -19.01 11.42
CA GLN A 18 -8.60 -19.35 10.89
C GLN A 18 -8.68 -20.64 10.08
N CYS A 19 -8.21 -20.58 8.83
CA CYS A 19 -8.13 -21.72 7.93
C CYS A 19 -6.80 -21.63 7.17
N GLU A 20 -6.03 -22.71 7.18
CA GLU A 20 -4.75 -22.82 6.43
C GLU A 20 -3.75 -21.67 6.67
N GLY A 21 -3.76 -21.11 7.89
CA GLY A 21 -2.89 -19.99 8.27
C GLY A 21 -3.38 -18.61 7.82
N VAL A 22 -4.54 -18.52 7.17
CA VAL A 22 -5.23 -17.28 6.79
C VAL A 22 -6.33 -16.99 7.82
N THR A 23 -6.47 -15.71 8.19
CA THR A 23 -7.54 -15.25 9.08
C THR A 23 -8.64 -14.57 8.28
N TYR A 24 -9.80 -15.18 8.22
CA TYR A 24 -11.02 -14.64 7.63
C TYR A 24 -11.83 -13.92 8.70
N THR A 25 -12.34 -12.73 8.39
CA THR A 25 -13.10 -11.91 9.35
C THR A 25 -14.44 -11.55 8.73
N ILE A 26 -15.55 -11.73 9.46
CA ILE A 26 -16.86 -11.27 9.00
C ILE A 26 -16.87 -9.74 8.87
N GLY A 27 -17.28 -9.23 7.71
CA GLY A 27 -17.15 -7.84 7.28
C GLY A 27 -15.76 -7.50 6.73
N GLY A 28 -14.83 -8.46 6.70
CA GLY A 28 -13.51 -8.31 6.11
C GLY A 28 -13.57 -8.22 4.58
N LYS A 29 -12.63 -7.49 3.99
CA LYS A 29 -12.54 -7.28 2.55
C LYS A 29 -11.79 -8.42 1.88
N VAL A 30 -12.28 -8.85 0.73
CA VAL A 30 -11.70 -9.94 -0.07
C VAL A 30 -11.69 -9.60 -1.55
N CYS A 31 -10.83 -10.29 -2.29
CA CYS A 31 -10.84 -10.36 -3.74
C CYS A 31 -10.89 -11.83 -4.17
N ALA A 32 -11.76 -12.17 -5.12
CA ALA A 32 -11.76 -13.48 -5.75
C ALA A 32 -10.56 -13.61 -6.70
N ASN A 33 -9.82 -14.71 -6.59
CA ASN A 33 -8.63 -14.98 -7.41
C ASN A 33 -8.95 -15.89 -8.60
N ASP A 34 -7.91 -16.34 -9.31
CA ASP A 34 -7.95 -17.17 -10.51
C ASP A 34 -8.48 -18.60 -10.28
N ALA A 35 -8.63 -19.02 -9.03
CA ALA A 35 -9.31 -20.27 -8.70
C ALA A 35 -10.86 -20.16 -8.70
N SER A 36 -11.41 -18.95 -8.92
CA SER A 36 -12.85 -18.70 -8.96
C SER A 36 -13.34 -18.22 -10.33
N ASP A 37 -14.56 -18.60 -10.71
CA ASP A 37 -15.26 -17.97 -11.84
C ASP A 37 -15.52 -16.46 -11.61
N TYR A 38 -15.56 -16.04 -10.34
CA TYR A 38 -15.72 -14.64 -9.90
C TYR A 38 -14.39 -13.87 -9.85
N GLU A 39 -13.30 -14.40 -10.42
CA GLU A 39 -11.97 -13.77 -10.45
C GLU A 39 -12.03 -12.25 -10.73
N GLY A 40 -11.32 -11.47 -9.91
CA GLY A 40 -11.22 -10.02 -10.04
C GLY A 40 -12.33 -9.24 -9.35
N LEU A 41 -13.36 -9.91 -8.80
CA LEU A 41 -14.37 -9.23 -7.99
C LEU A 41 -13.90 -8.94 -6.58
N TYR A 42 -14.28 -7.77 -6.08
CA TYR A 42 -13.98 -7.29 -4.74
C TYR A 42 -15.25 -7.29 -3.90
N GLY A 43 -15.15 -7.76 -2.66
CA GLY A 43 -16.32 -7.96 -1.82
C GLY A 43 -16.02 -8.00 -0.34
N THR A 44 -17.03 -8.40 0.41
CA THR A 44 -16.93 -8.60 1.86
C THR A 44 -17.47 -9.96 2.26
N ILE A 45 -16.82 -10.56 3.25
CA ILE A 45 -17.28 -11.81 3.87
C ILE A 45 -18.50 -11.48 4.73
N THR A 46 -19.61 -12.17 4.49
CA THR A 46 -20.87 -11.98 5.20
C THR A 46 -21.11 -13.09 6.22
N GLU A 47 -20.66 -14.30 5.90
CA GLU A 47 -20.91 -15.50 6.69
C GLU A 47 -19.81 -16.53 6.43
N ILE A 48 -19.54 -17.38 7.42
CA ILE A 48 -18.66 -18.54 7.29
C ILE A 48 -19.36 -19.74 7.93
N ARG A 49 -19.40 -20.84 7.19
CA ARG A 49 -19.98 -22.11 7.62
C ARG A 49 -18.93 -23.21 7.48
N ASP A 50 -18.82 -24.05 8.49
CA ASP A 50 -17.90 -25.18 8.48
C ASP A 50 -18.57 -26.44 9.04
N SER A 51 -17.96 -27.60 8.76
CA SER A 51 -18.46 -28.93 9.11
C SER A 51 -19.88 -29.18 8.60
N ASP A 52 -20.79 -29.63 9.46
CA ASP A 52 -22.15 -30.03 9.10
C ASP A 52 -23.06 -28.83 8.75
N ASP A 53 -22.62 -27.58 8.94
CA ASP A 53 -23.39 -26.36 8.60
C ASP A 53 -23.13 -25.89 7.15
N ARG A 54 -22.21 -26.51 6.42
CA ARG A 54 -21.89 -26.17 5.02
C ARG A 54 -23.08 -26.38 4.09
N GLU A 55 -23.20 -25.50 3.10
CA GLU A 55 -24.16 -25.56 2.00
C GLU A 55 -23.59 -26.30 0.77
N THR A 56 -22.26 -26.44 0.67
CA THR A 56 -21.59 -27.22 -0.38
C THR A 56 -21.11 -28.60 0.10
N GLU A 57 -20.90 -29.52 -0.84
CA GLU A 57 -20.31 -30.84 -0.57
C GLU A 57 -18.78 -30.80 -0.44
N ASN A 58 -18.16 -29.61 -0.51
CA ASN A 58 -16.72 -29.47 -0.39
C ASN A 58 -16.25 -29.76 1.05
N ASP A 59 -15.04 -30.27 1.18
CA ASP A 59 -14.41 -30.53 2.48
C ASP A 59 -13.90 -29.23 3.15
N THR A 60 -13.84 -28.13 2.40
CA THR A 60 -13.43 -26.81 2.87
C THR A 60 -14.61 -26.02 3.44
N PRO A 61 -14.37 -25.05 4.35
CA PRO A 61 -15.39 -24.13 4.83
C PRO A 61 -16.04 -23.34 3.68
N ASP A 62 -17.34 -23.09 3.79
CA ASP A 62 -18.08 -22.21 2.91
C ASP A 62 -17.94 -20.77 3.42
N ILE A 63 -17.41 -19.89 2.58
CA ILE A 63 -17.25 -18.46 2.88
C ILE A 63 -18.19 -17.66 1.98
N ASP A 64 -19.28 -17.16 2.56
CA ASP A 64 -20.27 -16.41 1.80
C ASP A 64 -19.81 -14.97 1.63
N CYS A 65 -19.64 -14.57 0.38
CA CYS A 65 -19.21 -13.25 -0.02
C CYS A 65 -20.34 -12.47 -0.69
N SER A 66 -20.39 -11.18 -0.39
CA SER A 66 -21.13 -10.19 -1.18
C SER A 66 -20.12 -9.38 -1.98
N PHE A 67 -20.15 -9.50 -3.31
CA PHE A 67 -19.26 -8.82 -4.24
C PHE A 67 -19.88 -7.54 -4.77
N MET A 68 -19.05 -6.50 -4.94
CA MET A 68 -19.44 -5.27 -5.60
C MET A 68 -19.49 -5.50 -7.12
N PRO A 69 -20.50 -4.97 -7.83
CA PRO A 69 -20.51 -4.99 -9.28
C PRO A 69 -19.26 -4.28 -9.84
N PRO A 70 -18.55 -4.89 -10.81
CA PRO A 70 -17.44 -4.22 -11.48
C PRO A 70 -17.95 -3.00 -12.26
N VAL A 71 -17.13 -1.95 -12.31
CA VAL A 71 -17.49 -0.67 -12.96
C VAL A 71 -16.62 -0.36 -14.18
N LEU A 72 -15.48 -1.04 -14.33
CA LEU A 72 -14.60 -0.87 -15.48
C LEU A 72 -15.06 -1.79 -16.61
N ALA A 73 -15.07 -1.26 -17.83
CA ALA A 73 -15.57 -1.98 -19.00
C ALA A 73 -14.85 -3.32 -19.22
N ASP A 74 -13.52 -3.33 -19.07
CA ASP A 74 -12.71 -4.54 -19.23
C ASP A 74 -13.03 -5.60 -18.18
N ASP A 75 -13.27 -5.20 -16.92
CA ASP A 75 -13.64 -6.12 -15.84
C ASP A 75 -15.04 -6.70 -16.06
N ILE A 76 -15.98 -5.89 -16.58
CA ILE A 76 -17.34 -6.32 -16.96
C ILE A 76 -17.28 -7.33 -18.10
N GLU A 77 -16.53 -7.04 -19.17
CA GLU A 77 -16.38 -7.95 -20.30
C GLU A 77 -15.72 -9.27 -19.87
N ALA A 78 -14.71 -9.20 -18.99
CA ALA A 78 -14.03 -10.39 -18.48
C ALA A 78 -14.99 -11.32 -17.73
N ILE A 79 -15.82 -10.80 -16.83
CA ILE A 79 -16.76 -11.62 -16.06
C ILE A 79 -17.91 -12.14 -16.94
N GLU A 80 -18.48 -11.30 -17.82
CA GLU A 80 -19.53 -11.72 -18.76
C GLU A 80 -19.04 -12.83 -19.68
N SER A 81 -17.79 -12.75 -20.17
CA SER A 81 -17.17 -13.77 -21.00
C SER A 81 -16.97 -15.09 -20.24
N ARG A 82 -16.43 -15.04 -19.01
CA ARG A 82 -16.26 -16.25 -18.17
C ARG A 82 -17.60 -16.92 -17.91
N PHE A 83 -18.60 -16.16 -17.48
CA PHE A 83 -19.93 -16.71 -17.18
C PHE A 83 -20.64 -17.18 -18.46
N SER A 84 -20.50 -16.48 -19.59
CA SER A 84 -21.07 -16.91 -20.86
C SER A 84 -20.51 -18.25 -21.33
N GLN A 85 -19.21 -18.47 -21.12
CA GLN A 85 -18.55 -19.74 -21.40
C GLN A 85 -19.04 -20.84 -20.45
N LEU A 86 -19.12 -20.55 -19.14
CA LEU A 86 -19.58 -21.48 -18.12
C LEU A 86 -21.01 -21.97 -18.38
N TYR A 87 -21.93 -21.04 -18.66
CA TYR A 87 -23.35 -21.33 -18.91
C TYR A 87 -23.66 -21.68 -20.37
N ARG A 88 -22.68 -21.55 -21.28
CA ARG A 88 -22.81 -21.77 -22.72
C ARG A 88 -23.95 -20.99 -23.37
N ARG A 89 -24.20 -19.78 -22.87
CA ARG A 89 -25.16 -18.81 -23.39
C ARG A 89 -24.60 -17.41 -23.16
N GLU A 90 -25.09 -16.43 -23.90
CA GLU A 90 -24.79 -15.03 -23.60
C GLU A 90 -25.30 -14.69 -22.19
N MET A 91 -24.40 -14.16 -21.37
CA MET A 91 -24.63 -13.72 -19.99
C MET A 91 -24.22 -12.26 -19.89
N HIS A 92 -25.06 -11.45 -19.28
CA HIS A 92 -24.72 -10.08 -18.91
C HIS A 92 -24.52 -9.95 -17.40
N LEU A 93 -23.88 -8.86 -16.95
CA LEU A 93 -23.61 -8.64 -15.53
C LEU A 93 -24.89 -8.71 -14.67
N GLU A 94 -26.03 -8.27 -15.21
CA GLU A 94 -27.34 -8.35 -14.55
C GLU A 94 -27.86 -9.79 -14.35
N ASP A 95 -27.33 -10.75 -15.11
CA ASP A 95 -27.66 -12.18 -14.99
C ASP A 95 -26.82 -12.90 -13.92
N ILE A 96 -25.80 -12.24 -13.35
CA ILE A 96 -24.81 -12.84 -12.45
C ILE A 96 -25.14 -12.44 -11.00
N GLY A 97 -25.34 -13.44 -10.13
CA GLY A 97 -25.60 -13.21 -8.71
C GLY A 97 -24.33 -12.81 -7.96
N LEU A 98 -24.35 -11.65 -7.28
CA LEU A 98 -23.19 -11.12 -6.55
C LEU A 98 -23.38 -11.03 -5.04
N ASP A 99 -24.62 -11.12 -4.54
CA ASP A 99 -24.95 -10.82 -3.14
C ASP A 99 -24.60 -11.95 -2.15
N ILE A 100 -24.73 -13.20 -2.60
CA ILE A 100 -24.52 -14.41 -1.78
C ILE A 100 -23.77 -15.41 -2.66
N VAL A 101 -22.46 -15.28 -2.70
CA VAL A 101 -21.57 -16.15 -3.46
C VAL A 101 -20.75 -16.99 -2.48
N ILE A 102 -20.96 -18.31 -2.51
CA ILE A 102 -20.21 -19.25 -1.68
C ILE A 102 -18.83 -19.46 -2.29
N MET A 103 -17.79 -19.20 -1.51
CA MET A 103 -16.40 -19.31 -1.93
C MET A 103 -15.65 -20.29 -1.05
N ALA A 104 -14.73 -21.06 -1.63
CA ALA A 104 -13.76 -21.82 -0.87
C ALA A 104 -12.59 -20.91 -0.42
N PRO A 105 -11.85 -21.28 0.65
CA PRO A 105 -10.74 -20.47 1.16
C PRO A 105 -9.66 -20.15 0.13
N ASP A 106 -9.32 -21.11 -0.73
CA ASP A 106 -8.29 -21.01 -1.78
C ASP A 106 -8.70 -20.09 -2.94
N MET A 107 -10.00 -19.85 -3.11
CA MET A 107 -10.55 -18.93 -4.11
C MET A 107 -10.49 -17.45 -3.70
N LEU A 108 -10.10 -17.16 -2.46
CA LEU A 108 -10.14 -15.82 -1.89
C LEU A 108 -8.75 -15.32 -1.50
N LYS A 109 -8.48 -14.07 -1.86
CA LYS A 109 -7.42 -13.26 -1.29
C LYS A 109 -8.00 -12.32 -0.26
N VAL A 110 -7.61 -12.47 1.01
CA VAL A 110 -7.96 -11.53 2.07
C VAL A 110 -7.21 -10.22 1.88
N LEU A 111 -7.93 -9.11 1.95
CA LEU A 111 -7.37 -7.76 1.87
C LEU A 111 -7.23 -7.22 3.29
N GLU A 112 -6.12 -7.57 3.94
CA GLU A 112 -5.86 -7.20 5.33
C GLU A 112 -5.77 -5.68 5.49
N PRO A 113 -6.42 -5.11 6.52
CA PRO A 113 -6.23 -3.71 6.83
C PRO A 113 -4.82 -3.50 7.36
N ILE A 114 -4.11 -2.51 6.80
CA ILE A 114 -2.80 -2.12 7.31
C ILE A 114 -2.97 -1.66 8.78
N PRO A 115 -2.15 -2.16 9.72
CA PRO A 115 -2.26 -1.76 11.11
C PRO A 115 -2.16 -0.25 11.27
N SER A 116 -3.03 0.34 12.10
CA SER A 116 -3.11 1.80 12.26
C SER A 116 -1.80 2.47 12.74
N TRP A 117 -0.90 1.69 13.35
CA TRP A 117 0.41 2.13 13.82
C TRP A 117 1.52 1.99 12.76
N GLN A 118 1.28 1.26 11.67
CA GLN A 118 2.28 1.03 10.61
C GLN A 118 2.11 2.06 9.50
N LYS A 119 2.58 3.27 9.79
CA LYS A 119 2.47 4.42 8.90
C LYS A 119 3.80 5.13 8.74
N LEU A 120 4.03 5.66 7.54
CA LEU A 120 5.16 6.52 7.22
C LEU A 120 4.63 7.94 7.02
N THR A 121 5.16 8.89 7.78
CA THR A 121 4.92 10.30 7.50
C THR A 121 5.59 10.68 6.18
N ILE A 122 4.80 11.21 5.25
CA ILE A 122 5.26 11.76 3.98
C ILE A 122 4.87 13.24 3.90
N TYR A 123 5.65 13.99 3.14
CA TYR A 123 5.39 15.38 2.79
C TYR A 123 5.19 15.46 1.28
N ILE A 124 4.09 16.06 0.87
CA ILE A 124 3.74 16.30 -0.53
C ILE A 124 3.98 17.78 -0.78
N VAL A 125 4.94 18.11 -1.63
CA VAL A 125 5.10 19.47 -2.15
C VAL A 125 4.25 19.55 -3.40
N ARG A 126 3.13 20.28 -3.35
CA ARG A 126 2.25 20.50 -4.50
C ARG A 126 2.56 21.85 -5.11
N GLU A 127 2.69 21.87 -6.42
CA GLU A 127 2.86 23.05 -7.24
C GLU A 127 1.64 23.18 -8.15
N GLU A 128 1.07 24.37 -8.23
CA GLU A 128 -0.10 24.71 -9.03
C GLU A 128 0.14 26.06 -9.69
N TRP A 129 -0.19 26.18 -10.98
CA TRP A 129 -0.03 27.43 -11.71
C TRP A 129 -1.09 27.63 -12.78
N ALA A 130 -1.34 28.90 -13.08
CA ALA A 130 -2.01 29.33 -14.28
C ALA A 130 -1.25 30.50 -14.92
N PHE A 131 -1.09 30.49 -16.23
CA PHE A 131 -0.53 31.60 -17.01
C PHE A 131 -1.33 31.80 -18.29
N GLY A 132 -1.96 32.98 -18.44
CA GLY A 132 -2.79 33.28 -19.61
C GLY A 132 -3.95 32.29 -19.84
N GLY A 133 -4.41 31.61 -18.78
CA GLY A 133 -5.46 30.61 -18.84
C GLY A 133 -4.99 29.16 -19.07
N ASP A 134 -3.70 28.94 -19.34
CA ASP A 134 -3.11 27.60 -19.34
C ASP A 134 -2.80 27.21 -17.89
N TYR A 135 -3.32 26.05 -17.45
CA TYR A 135 -3.20 25.55 -16.08
C TYR A 135 -2.34 24.28 -16.02
N GLY A 136 -1.57 24.14 -14.95
CA GLY A 136 -0.81 22.94 -14.62
C GLY A 136 -0.70 22.71 -13.12
N GLU A 137 -0.47 21.45 -12.77
CA GLU A 137 -0.12 21.02 -11.43
C GLU A 137 1.00 19.99 -11.49
N ASP A 138 1.85 19.98 -10.46
CA ASP A 138 2.85 18.94 -10.23
C ASP A 138 3.00 18.67 -8.73
N PHE A 139 3.64 17.54 -8.38
CA PHE A 139 3.96 17.26 -6.99
C PHE A 139 5.22 16.41 -6.80
N SER A 140 5.88 16.66 -5.68
CA SER A 140 7.01 15.85 -5.18
C SER A 140 6.65 15.17 -3.86
N LEU A 141 7.04 13.90 -3.72
CA LEU A 141 6.85 13.12 -2.48
C LEU A 141 8.18 12.94 -1.76
N ILE A 142 8.22 13.26 -0.48
CA ILE A 142 9.42 13.16 0.34
C ILE A 142 9.13 12.72 1.77
N THR A 143 10.12 12.16 2.46
CA THR A 143 9.94 11.64 3.83
C THR A 143 10.49 12.57 4.91
N THR A 144 11.12 13.69 4.54
CA THR A 144 11.71 14.63 5.49
C THR A 144 11.19 16.06 5.28
N PRO A 145 10.88 16.79 6.38
CA PRO A 145 10.38 18.15 6.29
C PRO A 145 11.41 19.13 5.70
N ASP A 146 12.70 18.91 5.99
CA ASP A 146 13.77 19.78 5.50
C ASP A 146 13.90 19.71 3.97
N MET A 147 13.81 18.51 3.40
CA MET A 147 13.84 18.35 1.95
C MET A 147 12.56 18.88 1.29
N ALA A 148 11.39 18.71 1.92
CA ALA A 148 10.15 19.35 1.46
C ALA A 148 10.29 20.88 1.41
N LYS A 149 10.91 21.47 2.45
CA LYS A 149 11.14 22.91 2.50
C LYS A 149 12.19 23.37 1.48
N TYR A 150 13.22 22.57 1.24
CA TYR A 150 14.20 22.81 0.18
C TYR A 150 13.51 22.88 -1.18
N ILE A 151 12.73 21.86 -1.55
CA ILE A 151 12.01 21.79 -2.84
C ILE A 151 11.06 22.99 -2.99
N LEU A 152 10.24 23.30 -1.97
CA LEU A 152 9.37 24.48 -2.03
C LEU A 152 10.17 25.76 -2.29
N THR A 153 11.31 25.92 -1.61
CA THR A 153 12.15 27.12 -1.75
C THR A 153 12.75 27.19 -3.15
N GLU A 154 13.24 26.06 -3.68
CA GLU A 154 13.81 25.95 -5.02
C GLU A 154 12.78 26.31 -6.11
N LEU A 155 11.59 25.72 -6.07
CA LEU A 155 10.50 26.00 -7.02
C LEU A 155 10.08 27.47 -7.01
N VAL A 156 9.89 28.05 -5.82
CA VAL A 156 9.53 29.47 -5.67
C VAL A 156 10.63 30.38 -6.20
N THR A 157 11.90 30.07 -5.89
CA THR A 157 13.03 30.86 -6.40
C THR A 157 13.09 30.80 -7.93
N GLU A 158 12.95 29.62 -8.54
CA GLU A 158 12.96 29.47 -9.99
C GLU A 158 11.86 30.27 -10.67
N GLN A 159 10.63 30.23 -10.15
CA GLN A 159 9.52 30.99 -10.71
C GLN A 159 9.67 32.50 -10.60
N LEU A 160 10.23 33.00 -9.49
CA LEU A 160 10.43 34.43 -9.30
C LEU A 160 11.64 34.97 -10.09
N GLU A 161 12.67 34.16 -10.31
CA GLU A 161 13.87 34.59 -11.04
C GLU A 161 13.73 34.47 -12.55
N SER A 162 13.08 33.41 -13.03
CA SER A 162 13.05 33.08 -14.46
C SER A 162 11.75 32.51 -15.00
N GLY A 163 10.77 32.23 -14.13
CA GLY A 163 9.47 31.72 -14.54
C GLY A 163 8.44 32.82 -14.83
N TYR A 164 7.19 32.41 -15.03
CA TYR A 164 6.09 33.32 -15.40
C TYR A 164 5.82 34.37 -14.33
N ALA A 165 6.01 33.99 -13.07
CA ALA A 165 5.76 34.88 -11.94
C ALA A 165 6.75 36.05 -11.86
N SER A 166 7.91 35.96 -12.53
CA SER A 166 8.90 37.04 -12.58
C SER A 166 8.40 38.31 -13.29
N GLU A 167 7.37 38.20 -14.14
CA GLU A 167 6.82 39.34 -14.91
C GLU A 167 5.78 40.17 -14.15
N TRP A 168 5.33 39.68 -12.99
CA TRP A 168 4.19 40.22 -12.26
C TRP A 168 4.50 41.27 -11.17
N PRO A 169 5.69 41.35 -10.53
CA PRO A 169 5.93 42.24 -9.38
C PRO A 169 5.63 43.72 -9.57
N ASP A 170 5.75 44.23 -10.81
CA ASP A 170 5.49 45.64 -11.12
C ASP A 170 4.01 45.93 -11.45
N ARG A 171 3.14 44.90 -11.47
CA ARG A 171 1.71 45.07 -11.78
C ARG A 171 0.92 45.53 -10.56
N PRO A 172 -0.05 46.46 -10.74
CA PRO A 172 -0.79 47.05 -9.62
C PRO A 172 -1.73 46.07 -8.91
N ASP A 173 -2.14 45.01 -9.59
CA ASP A 173 -3.00 43.93 -9.09
C ASP A 173 -2.21 42.71 -8.59
N TRP A 174 -0.87 42.78 -8.54
CA TRP A 174 -0.03 41.73 -7.99
C TRP A 174 -0.23 41.55 -6.48
N GLY A 175 -0.41 40.30 -6.05
CA GLY A 175 -0.51 39.91 -4.65
C GLY A 175 0.37 38.70 -4.33
N VAL A 176 0.83 38.63 -3.09
CA VAL A 176 1.58 37.49 -2.55
C VAL A 176 1.02 37.12 -1.17
N GLU A 177 0.80 35.83 -0.96
CA GLU A 177 0.50 35.23 0.34
C GLU A 177 1.58 34.19 0.67
N CYS A 178 2.13 34.23 1.87
CA CYS A 178 3.21 33.34 2.28
C CYS A 178 2.99 32.87 3.72
N THR A 179 3.11 31.56 3.93
CA THR A 179 3.04 30.90 5.23
C THR A 179 4.29 30.05 5.46
N PRO A 180 4.50 29.47 6.65
CA PRO A 180 5.62 28.55 6.86
C PRO A 180 5.62 27.35 5.89
N GLN A 181 4.47 26.96 5.35
CA GLN A 181 4.28 25.77 4.52
C GLN A 181 3.81 26.07 3.09
N SER A 182 3.62 27.34 2.72
CA SER A 182 3.13 27.68 1.38
C SER A 182 3.63 29.02 0.90
N TYR A 183 3.69 29.16 -0.42
CA TYR A 183 3.89 30.40 -1.13
C TYR A 183 2.85 30.48 -2.24
N GLU A 184 2.19 31.62 -2.37
CA GLU A 184 1.19 31.86 -3.40
C GLU A 184 1.33 33.30 -3.91
N CYS A 185 1.25 33.47 -5.21
CA CYS A 185 1.31 34.77 -5.84
C CYS A 185 0.47 34.80 -7.11
N GLY A 186 -0.04 35.96 -7.51
CA GLY A 186 -0.90 36.07 -8.68
C GLY A 186 -1.44 37.47 -8.90
N LEU A 187 -2.15 37.64 -10.01
CA LEU A 187 -2.80 38.90 -10.39
C LEU A 187 -4.25 38.88 -9.91
N HIS A 188 -4.64 39.77 -8.99
CA HIS A 188 -5.96 39.74 -8.35
C HIS A 188 -7.13 39.83 -9.35
N ASP A 189 -7.00 40.69 -10.37
CA ASP A 189 -8.05 40.91 -11.36
C ASP A 189 -8.17 39.76 -12.38
N SER A 190 -7.20 38.84 -12.41
CA SER A 190 -7.15 37.71 -13.34
C SER A 190 -6.58 36.43 -12.70
N TYR A 191 -6.84 36.22 -11.41
CA TYR A 191 -6.17 35.18 -10.62
C TYR A 191 -6.36 33.78 -11.21
N CYS A 192 -7.57 33.45 -11.67
CA CYS A 192 -7.86 32.15 -12.31
C CYS A 192 -7.00 31.89 -13.56
N GLU A 193 -6.53 32.95 -14.23
CA GLU A 193 -5.70 32.85 -15.42
C GLU A 193 -4.22 33.06 -15.12
N ASN A 194 -3.88 33.68 -13.98
CA ASN A 194 -2.54 34.14 -13.63
C ASN A 194 -2.28 33.98 -12.12
N HIS A 195 -1.82 32.80 -11.72
CA HIS A 195 -1.36 32.53 -10.36
C HIS A 195 -0.24 31.49 -10.37
N TYR A 196 0.50 31.47 -9.27
CA TYR A 196 1.50 30.46 -8.96
C TYR A 196 1.45 30.14 -7.48
N LYS A 197 1.41 28.85 -7.14
CA LYS A 197 1.24 28.36 -5.78
C LYS A 197 2.09 27.13 -5.54
N VAL A 198 2.76 27.10 -4.40
CA VAL A 198 3.41 25.91 -3.86
C VAL A 198 3.01 25.72 -2.42
N CYS A 199 2.65 24.51 -2.02
CA CYS A 199 2.38 24.17 -0.63
C CYS A 199 2.95 22.81 -0.21
N ILE A 200 3.26 22.68 1.08
CA ILE A 200 3.69 21.42 1.71
C ILE A 200 2.52 20.86 2.50
N GLU A 201 2.07 19.66 2.13
CA GLU A 201 1.07 18.89 2.84
C GLU A 201 1.73 17.72 3.58
N GLN A 202 1.44 17.55 4.87
CA GLN A 202 1.87 16.36 5.60
C GLN A 202 0.77 15.29 5.53
N GLN A 203 1.13 14.08 5.14
CA GLN A 203 0.23 12.92 5.12
C GLN A 203 0.87 11.71 5.80
N GLU A 204 0.02 10.79 6.24
CA GLU A 204 0.45 9.51 6.79
C GLU A 204 0.12 8.41 5.78
N LEU A 205 1.15 7.74 5.27
CA LEU A 205 1.04 6.65 4.32
C LEU A 205 1.03 5.30 5.07
N PRO A 206 -0.09 4.55 5.10
CA PRO A 206 -0.08 3.19 5.60
C PRO A 206 0.81 2.32 4.73
N ILE A 207 1.74 1.56 5.33
CA ILE A 207 2.63 0.64 4.63
C ILE A 207 2.42 -0.78 5.12
N ASP A 208 2.21 -1.73 4.21
CA ASP A 208 2.11 -3.13 4.58
C ASP A 208 3.51 -3.76 4.81
N ASP A 209 3.53 -5.00 5.29
CA ASP A 209 4.78 -5.72 5.54
C ASP A 209 5.58 -5.98 4.27
N ALA A 210 4.93 -6.07 3.11
CA ALA A 210 5.61 -6.26 1.84
C ALA A 210 6.42 -5.01 1.45
N ALA A 211 5.85 -3.81 1.63
CA ALA A 211 6.52 -2.54 1.44
C ALA A 211 7.69 -2.37 2.44
N VAL A 212 7.49 -2.69 3.71
CA VAL A 212 8.57 -2.67 4.71
C VAL A 212 9.72 -3.61 4.33
N ARG A 213 9.40 -4.83 3.90
CA ARG A 213 10.40 -5.80 3.41
C ARG A 213 11.11 -5.27 2.16
N SER A 214 10.41 -4.66 1.22
CA SER A 214 11.00 -4.08 0.02
C SER A 214 12.02 -2.98 0.37
N LEU A 215 11.70 -2.11 1.33
CA LEU A 215 12.64 -1.08 1.81
C LEU A 215 13.90 -1.70 2.45
N LEU A 216 13.73 -2.73 3.28
CA LEU A 216 14.86 -3.47 3.85
C LEU A 216 15.72 -4.13 2.75
N ASP A 217 15.09 -4.75 1.76
CA ASP A 217 15.78 -5.40 0.64
C ASP A 217 16.65 -4.40 -0.12
N ASN A 218 16.14 -3.19 -0.35
CA ASN A 218 16.92 -2.10 -0.97
C ASN A 218 18.12 -1.68 -0.10
N GLN A 219 17.97 -1.64 1.23
CA GLN A 219 19.10 -1.36 2.13
C GLN A 219 20.15 -2.47 2.09
N LEU A 220 19.74 -3.74 2.10
CA LEU A 220 20.66 -4.87 2.00
C LEU A 220 21.44 -4.87 0.68
N ARG A 221 20.78 -4.51 -0.43
CA ARG A 221 21.47 -4.34 -1.73
C ARG A 221 22.51 -3.23 -1.67
N ARG A 222 22.18 -2.11 -1.04
CA ARG A 222 23.13 -1.01 -0.87
C ARG A 222 24.35 -1.46 -0.07
N TYR A 223 24.15 -2.12 1.07
CA TYR A 223 25.26 -2.66 1.87
C TYR A 223 26.09 -3.68 1.11
N PHE A 224 25.44 -4.53 0.30
CA PHE A 224 26.17 -5.44 -0.57
C PHE A 224 27.02 -4.69 -1.60
N ALA A 225 26.45 -3.68 -2.27
CA ALA A 225 27.15 -2.85 -3.25
C ALA A 225 28.36 -2.12 -2.63
N GLU A 226 28.15 -1.47 -1.47
CA GLU A 226 29.21 -0.80 -0.70
C GLU A 226 30.30 -1.79 -0.26
N GLN A 227 29.90 -3.00 0.14
CA GLN A 227 30.85 -4.00 0.64
C GLN A 227 31.73 -4.58 -0.46
N ILE A 228 31.21 -4.79 -1.67
CA ILE A 228 31.98 -5.36 -2.80
C ILE A 228 32.77 -4.30 -3.59
N GLU A 229 32.58 -3.02 -3.28
CA GLU A 229 33.30 -1.94 -3.96
C GLU A 229 34.81 -2.13 -3.81
N GLY A 230 35.52 -2.22 -4.94
CA GLY A 230 36.97 -2.44 -4.97
C GLY A 230 37.43 -3.84 -4.57
N TRP A 231 36.54 -4.84 -4.53
CA TRP A 231 36.93 -6.24 -4.28
C TRP A 231 37.68 -6.85 -5.46
N ASP A 232 38.87 -7.40 -5.19
CA ASP A 232 39.67 -8.18 -6.16
C ASP A 232 38.86 -9.35 -6.77
N GLY A 233 37.87 -9.87 -6.04
CA GLY A 233 36.96 -10.92 -6.52
C GLY A 233 36.03 -10.52 -7.67
N LEU A 234 36.00 -9.24 -8.05
CA LEU A 234 35.26 -8.73 -9.20
C LEU A 234 36.08 -8.71 -10.50
N GLU A 235 37.37 -9.09 -10.45
CA GLU A 235 38.22 -9.17 -11.64
C GLU A 235 37.59 -10.03 -12.74
N GLY A 236 37.48 -9.45 -13.94
CA GLY A 236 36.91 -10.12 -15.11
C GLY A 236 35.39 -9.92 -15.31
N LEU A 237 34.70 -9.23 -14.39
CA LEU A 237 33.32 -8.79 -14.58
C LEU A 237 33.26 -7.39 -15.21
N THR A 238 32.23 -7.14 -16.02
CA THR A 238 31.91 -5.80 -16.53
C THR A 238 31.07 -5.01 -15.53
N GLU A 239 31.04 -3.68 -15.66
CA GLU A 239 30.17 -2.81 -14.85
C GLU A 239 28.69 -3.21 -14.93
N GLN A 240 28.22 -3.61 -16.11
CA GLN A 240 26.85 -4.10 -16.28
C GLN A 240 26.62 -5.40 -15.51
N GLN A 241 27.56 -6.35 -15.56
CA GLN A 241 27.44 -7.62 -14.82
C GLN A 241 27.45 -7.39 -13.30
N ILE A 242 28.23 -6.43 -12.82
CA ILE A 242 28.25 -6.04 -11.41
C ILE A 242 26.91 -5.39 -11.02
N THR A 243 26.37 -4.51 -11.88
CA THR A 243 25.06 -3.87 -11.67
C THR A 243 23.92 -4.89 -11.63
N ASP A 244 23.89 -5.82 -12.59
CA ASP A 244 22.90 -6.89 -12.66
C ASP A 244 22.99 -7.82 -11.44
N MET A 245 24.20 -8.11 -10.97
CA MET A 245 24.43 -8.90 -9.75
C MET A 245 23.89 -8.19 -8.51
N ILE A 246 24.16 -6.89 -8.33
CA ILE A 246 23.64 -6.10 -7.20
C ILE A 246 22.10 -6.04 -7.24
N ALA A 247 21.52 -5.94 -8.44
CA ALA A 247 20.07 -5.90 -8.65
C ALA A 247 19.37 -7.28 -8.52
N ALA A 248 20.13 -8.39 -8.46
CA ALA A 248 19.55 -9.72 -8.49
C ALA A 248 18.62 -10.00 -7.28
N PRO A 249 17.39 -10.52 -7.48
CA PRO A 249 16.37 -10.69 -6.43
C PRO A 249 16.79 -11.58 -5.26
N ASN A 250 17.77 -12.46 -5.48
CA ASN A 250 18.28 -13.37 -4.47
C ASN A 250 19.30 -12.72 -3.50
N VAL A 251 19.91 -11.57 -3.83
CA VAL A 251 20.93 -10.94 -2.96
C VAL A 251 20.39 -10.64 -1.55
N PRO A 252 19.26 -9.92 -1.39
CA PRO A 252 18.68 -9.71 -0.06
C PRO A 252 18.31 -11.01 0.66
N GLN A 253 17.79 -12.00 -0.08
CA GLN A 253 17.40 -13.30 0.46
C GLN A 253 18.60 -14.06 1.05
N HIS A 254 19.72 -14.07 0.33
CA HIS A 254 20.96 -14.71 0.78
C HIS A 254 21.52 -14.02 2.03
N ILE A 255 21.54 -12.69 2.06
CA ILE A 255 22.04 -11.93 3.21
C ILE A 255 21.18 -12.19 4.45
N ARG A 256 19.84 -12.16 4.32
CA ARG A 256 18.94 -12.50 5.44
C ARG A 256 19.17 -13.91 5.97
N ARG A 257 19.26 -14.89 5.07
CA ARG A 257 19.51 -16.28 5.46
C ARG A 257 20.82 -16.42 6.24
N GLN A 258 21.86 -15.67 5.86
CA GLN A 258 23.12 -15.64 6.60
C GLN A 258 22.94 -15.00 7.98
N LEU A 259 22.25 -13.87 8.09
CA LEU A 259 21.95 -13.22 9.38
C LEU A 259 21.13 -14.10 10.32
N GLU A 260 20.22 -14.92 9.77
CA GLU A 260 19.45 -15.92 10.53
C GLU A 260 20.37 -17.02 11.07
N GLN A 261 21.26 -17.55 10.23
CA GLN A 261 22.24 -18.58 10.61
C GLN A 261 23.23 -18.10 11.67
N ASP A 262 23.63 -16.83 11.60
CA ASP A 262 24.56 -16.21 12.53
C ASP A 262 23.90 -15.86 13.88
N GLY A 263 22.61 -16.18 14.07
CA GLY A 263 21.88 -16.05 15.33
C GLY A 263 21.39 -14.63 15.64
N PHE A 264 21.45 -13.73 14.65
CA PHE A 264 21.09 -12.32 14.82
C PHE A 264 19.57 -12.06 14.81
N LEU A 265 18.78 -13.00 14.26
CA LEU A 265 17.36 -12.75 13.95
C LEU A 265 16.34 -13.56 14.77
N MET A 266 16.74 -14.57 15.55
CA MET A 266 15.77 -15.45 16.20
C MET A 266 15.78 -15.33 17.74
N ASP A 267 16.71 -15.97 18.44
CA ASP A 267 16.58 -16.09 19.90
C ASP A 267 16.99 -14.83 20.67
N SER A 268 18.11 -14.22 20.27
CA SER A 268 18.66 -13.01 20.89
C SER A 268 17.76 -11.78 20.69
N PHE A 269 17.06 -11.72 19.55
CA PHE A 269 16.13 -10.65 19.21
C PHE A 269 14.88 -10.69 20.11
N TRP A 270 14.18 -11.82 20.17
CA TRP A 270 12.96 -11.95 20.98
C TRP A 270 13.22 -11.83 22.48
N GLU A 271 14.37 -12.30 22.96
CA GLU A 271 14.79 -12.08 24.35
C GLU A 271 14.98 -10.59 24.64
N SER A 272 15.64 -9.85 23.73
CA SER A 272 15.83 -8.40 23.85
C SER A 272 14.51 -7.64 23.81
N VAL A 273 13.61 -7.99 22.89
CA VAL A 273 12.25 -7.41 22.80
C VAL A 273 11.46 -7.66 24.09
N SER A 274 11.48 -8.89 24.61
CA SER A 274 10.76 -9.26 25.83
C SER A 274 11.25 -8.47 27.05
N LYS A 275 12.58 -8.32 27.20
CA LYS A 275 13.18 -7.55 28.28
C LYS A 275 12.84 -6.06 28.17
N ALA A 276 13.01 -5.46 27.00
CA ALA A 276 12.67 -4.05 26.76
C ALA A 276 11.18 -3.79 27.00
N SER A 277 10.30 -4.70 26.56
CA SER A 277 8.86 -4.61 26.77
C SER A 277 8.51 -4.61 28.26
N SER A 278 9.11 -5.51 29.04
CA SER A 278 8.90 -5.60 30.48
C SER A 278 9.31 -4.31 31.21
N ASP A 279 10.48 -3.76 30.84
CA ASP A 279 10.98 -2.51 31.42
C ASP A 279 10.10 -1.30 31.05
N LEU A 280 9.69 -1.17 29.79
CA LEU A 280 8.82 -0.08 29.33
C LEU A 280 7.43 -0.15 29.98
N VAL A 281 6.82 -1.34 30.07
CA VAL A 281 5.52 -1.53 30.75
C VAL A 281 5.60 -1.12 32.22
N ARG A 282 6.70 -1.46 32.91
CA ARG A 282 6.92 -1.01 34.29
C ARG A 282 6.98 0.51 34.39
N GLN A 283 7.78 1.17 33.56
CA GLN A 283 7.90 2.63 33.54
C GLN A 283 6.57 3.35 33.28
N TYR A 284 5.75 2.83 32.35
CA TYR A 284 4.44 3.39 32.08
C TYR A 284 3.48 3.24 33.27
N LYS A 285 3.50 2.09 33.96
CA LYS A 285 2.69 1.87 35.17
C LYS A 285 3.10 2.79 36.32
N GLU A 286 4.40 3.04 36.48
CA GLU A 286 4.93 3.95 37.52
C GLU A 286 4.52 5.41 37.28
N LYS A 287 4.34 5.84 36.03
CA LYS A 287 3.85 7.19 35.68
C LYS A 287 2.34 7.40 35.88
N LEU A 288 1.58 6.32 36.09
CA LEU A 288 0.13 6.35 36.27
C LEU A 288 -0.29 6.37 37.76
N VAL A 289 0.68 6.34 38.68
CA VAL A 289 0.50 6.42 40.14
C VAL A 289 0.93 7.80 40.63
#